data_AF-A0A396Z9D2-F1
#
_entry.id   AF-A0A396Z9D2-F1
#
_cell.length_a   1.000
_cell.length_b   1.000
_cell.length_c   1.000
_cell.angle_alpha   90.00
_cell.angle_beta   90.00
_cell.angle_gamma   90.00
#
_symmetry.space_group_name_H-M   'P 1'
#
loop_
_entity.id
_entity.type
_entity.pdbx_description
1 polymer ?
#
loop_
_entity_poly.entity_id
_entity_poly.type
_entity_poly.pdbx_seq_one_letter_code
_entity_poly.pdbx_strand_id
1 'polypeptide(L)' 'MPLVQIFVPAGSLSAEMKNDMIQKVTDAVVEAEGKPIVRRYTWVHINEVPDGGWGMSGKVVTLDAMKQSTETTK' A
#
# COMPACT_ATOMS: atom_id res chain seq x y z
N MET A 1 -16.75 6.08 9.24
CA MET A 1 -15.31 6.26 9.52
C MET A 1 -14.58 5.14 8.81
N PRO A 2 -14.25 5.31 7.53
CA PRO A 2 -13.57 4.27 6.75
C PRO A 2 -12.13 4.06 7.24
N LEU A 3 -11.69 2.81 7.25
CA LEU A 3 -10.30 2.44 7.51
C LEU A 3 -9.81 1.62 6.32
N VAL A 4 -8.69 2.04 5.73
CA VAL A 4 -7.97 1.30 4.70
C VAL A 4 -6.61 0.89 5.26
N GLN A 5 -6.27 -0.38 5.12
CA GLN A 5 -4.96 -0.91 5.50
C GLN A 5 -4.24 -1.40 4.27
N ILE A 6 -3.02 -0.90 4.07
CA ILE A 6 -2.18 -1.21 2.93
C ILE A 6 -0.94 -1.87 3.48
N PHE A 7 -0.69 -3.11 3.08
CA PHE A 7 0.50 -3.85 3.47
C PHE A 7 1.48 -3.79 2.31
N VAL A 8 2.70 -3.34 2.60
CA VAL A 8 3.79 -3.23 1.63
C VAL A 8 5.08 -3.79 2.22
N PRO A 9 6.03 -4.28 1.40
CA PRO A 9 7.35 -4.63 1.91
C PRO A 9 8.03 -3.42 2.52
N ALA A 10 8.71 -3.60 3.65
CA ALA A 10 9.42 -2.52 4.32
C ALA A 10 10.50 -1.92 3.41
N GLY A 11 10.56 -0.59 3.33
CA GLY A 11 11.53 0.11 2.47
C GLY A 11 11.17 0.11 0.97
N SER A 12 10.02 -0.44 0.58
CA SER A 12 9.54 -0.37 -0.81
C SER A 12 9.00 1.01 -1.21
N LEU A 13 8.61 1.85 -0.24
CA LEU A 13 8.06 3.19 -0.48
C LEU A 13 8.91 4.27 0.19
N SER A 14 9.16 5.36 -0.55
CA SER A 14 9.69 6.61 0.04
C SER A 14 8.61 7.33 0.86
N ALA A 15 9.02 8.33 1.65
CA ALA A 15 8.07 9.18 2.38
C ALA A 15 7.09 9.90 1.44
N GLU A 16 7.57 10.37 0.29
CA GLU A 16 6.74 11.04 -0.73
C GLU A 16 5.72 10.06 -1.34
N MET A 17 6.15 8.84 -1.66
CA MET A 17 5.25 7.80 -2.19
C MET A 17 4.17 7.40 -1.17
N LYS A 18 4.52 7.33 0.12
CA LYS A 18 3.55 7.08 1.19
C LYS A 18 2.50 8.19 1.26
N ASN A 19 2.93 9.45 1.17
CA ASN A 19 2.01 10.59 1.17
C ASN A 19 1.07 10.58 -0.04
N ASP A 20 1.61 10.37 -1.24
CA ASP A 20 0.82 10.28 -2.47
C ASP A 20 -0.18 9.11 -2.43
N MET A 21 0.24 7.95 -1.90
CA MET A 21 -0.63 6.79 -1.71
C MET A 21 -1.79 7.10 -0.75
N ILE A 22 -1.52 7.75 0.40
CA ILE A 22 -2.56 8.14 1.36
C ILE A 22 -3.57 9.08 0.71
N GLN A 23 -3.10 10.07 -0.06
CA GLN A 23 -3.96 11.02 -0.76
C GLN A 23 -4.89 10.30 -1.75
N LYS A 24 -4.32 9.50 -2.66
CA LYS A 24 -5.06 8.79 -3.70
C LYS A 24 -6.08 7.81 -3.13
N VAL A 25 -5.70 7.06 -2.10
CA VAL A 25 -6.61 6.11 -1.42
C VAL A 25 -7.74 6.86 -0.73
N THR A 26 -7.44 8.00 -0.09
CA THR A 26 -8.48 8.83 0.53
C THR A 26 -9.46 9.37 -0.52
N ASP A 27 -8.96 9.84 -1.67
CA ASP A 27 -9.79 10.32 -2.77
C ASP A 27 -10.71 9.21 -3.29
N ALA A 28 -10.17 7.99 -3.50
CA ALA A 28 -10.94 6.83 -3.94
C ALA A 28 -12.04 6.43 -2.94
N VAL A 29 -11.78 6.51 -1.62
CA VAL A 29 -12.79 6.26 -0.59
C VAL A 29 -13.91 7.30 -0.64
N VAL A 30 -13.58 8.57 -0.84
CA VAL A 30 -14.57 9.64 -0.96
C VAL A 30 -15.46 9.43 -2.18
N GLU A 31 -14.86 9.04 -3.31
CA GLU A 31 -15.58 8.71 -4.54
C GLU A 31 -16.53 7.52 -4.32
N ALA A 32 -16.04 6.42 -3.73
CA ALA A 32 -16.83 5.22 -3.49
C ALA A 32 -18.03 5.46 -2.55
N GLU A 33 -17.88 6.34 -1.56
CA GLU A 33 -18.94 6.66 -0.60
C GLU A 33 -19.89 7.78 -1.07
N GLY A 34 -19.53 8.51 -2.13
CA GLY A 34 -20.34 9.60 -2.70
C GLY A 34 -20.56 10.79 -1.75
N LYS A 35 -19.77 10.91 -0.68
CA LYS A 35 -19.95 11.88 0.41
C LYS A 35 -18.64 12.59 0.74
N PRO A 36 -18.48 13.89 0.40
CA PRO A 36 -17.25 14.64 0.68
C PRO A 36 -16.86 14.72 2.16
N ILE A 37 -17.86 14.70 3.06
CA ILE A 37 -17.69 14.66 4.52
C ILE A 37 -16.84 13.47 4.98
N VAL A 38 -16.84 12.37 4.23
CA VAL A 38 -16.14 11.12 4.58
C VAL A 38 -14.63 11.30 4.64
N ARG A 39 -14.05 12.19 3.80
CA ARG A 39 -12.61 12.48 3.76
C ARG A 39 -12.01 12.71 5.14
N ARG A 40 -12.72 13.48 5.97
CA ARG A 40 -12.29 13.92 7.31
C ARG A 40 -12.19 12.77 8.32
N TYR A 41 -12.82 11.65 8.00
CA TYR A 41 -12.91 10.47 8.86
C TYR A 41 -12.33 9.22 8.20
N THR A 42 -11.65 9.37 7.05
CA THR A 42 -10.95 8.29 6.37
C THR A 42 -9.57 8.13 6.99
N TRP A 43 -9.28 6.92 7.44
CA TRP A 43 -7.98 6.54 7.98
C TRP A 43 -7.28 5.63 6.99
N VAL A 44 -5.98 5.87 6.79
CA VAL A 44 -5.13 5.03 5.94
C VAL A 44 -3.92 4.60 6.74
N HIS A 45 -3.75 3.28 6.92
CA HIS A 45 -2.55 2.69 7.52
C HIS A 45 -1.67 2.11 6.42
N ILE A 46 -0.41 2.53 6.39
CA ILE A 46 0.63 1.87 5.60
C ILE A 46 1.43 1.00 6.56
N ASN A 47 1.28 -0.31 6.42
CA ASN A 47 1.97 -1.32 7.20
C ASN A 47 3.17 -1.83 6.40
N GLU A 48 4.37 -1.45 6.83
CA GLU A 48 5.62 -1.94 6.28
C GLU A 48 6.00 -3.26 6.91
N VAL A 49 5.85 -4.34 6.14
CA VAL A 49 6.14 -5.70 6.59
C VAL A 49 7.59 -6.02 6.25
N PRO A 50 8.44 -6.36 7.24
CA PRO A 50 9.82 -6.75 6.99
C PRO A 50 9.96 -7.93 6.02
N ASP A 51 11.12 -8.04 5.39
CA ASP A 51 11.47 -9.22 4.59
C ASP A 51 11.33 -10.51 5.41
N GLY A 52 10.82 -11.57 4.78
CA GLY A 52 10.38 -12.78 5.47
C GLY A 52 8.90 -12.80 5.84
N GLY A 53 8.24 -11.65 5.89
CA GLY A 53 6.80 -11.54 6.19
C GLY A 53 5.89 -11.68 4.97
N TRP A 54 6.45 -11.76 3.75
CA TRP A 54 5.69 -11.95 2.52
C TRP A 54 5.81 -13.39 2.02
N GLY A 55 4.69 -13.96 1.59
CA GLY A 55 4.64 -15.31 1.03
C GLY A 55 3.81 -15.35 -0.25
N MET A 56 4.32 -16.02 -1.27
CA MET A 56 3.60 -16.28 -2.53
C MET A 56 3.91 -17.71 -2.98
N SER A 57 2.87 -18.47 -3.37
CA SER A 57 3.01 -19.86 -3.82
C SER A 57 3.78 -20.76 -2.84
N GLY A 58 3.57 -20.57 -1.53
CA GLY A 58 4.23 -21.34 -0.48
C GLY A 58 5.70 -21.01 -0.24
N LYS A 59 6.22 -19.95 -0.87
CA LYS A 59 7.61 -19.49 -0.71
C LYS A 59 7.65 -18.09 -0.11
N VAL A 60 8.64 -17.86 0.74
CA VAL A 60 8.96 -16.52 1.23
C VAL A 60 9.38 -15.66 0.04
N VAL A 61 8.85 -14.45 -0.01
CA VAL A 61 9.21 -13.43 -1.00
C VAL A 61 9.91 -12.30 -0.26
N THR A 62 11.06 -11.88 -0.79
CA THR A 62 11.81 -10.73 -0.29
C THR A 62 11.60 -9.55 -1.23
N LEU A 63 11.82 -8.33 -0.73
CA LEU A 63 11.76 -7.13 -1.56
C LEU A 63 12.72 -7.22 -2.75
N ASP A 64 13.91 -7.78 -2.57
CA ASP A 64 14.88 -7.97 -3.65
C ASP A 64 14.37 -8.92 -4.74
N ALA A 65 13.70 -10.02 -4.36
CA ALA A 65 13.08 -10.93 -5.32
C ALA A 65 11.93 -10.27 -6.10
N MET A 66 11.14 -9.40 -5.43
CA MET A 66 10.07 -8.64 -6.09
C MET A 66 10.63 -7.68 -7.15
N LYS A 67 11.69 -6.94 -6.83
CA LYS A 67 12.34 -6.02 -7.77
C LYS A 67 12.81 -6.73 -9.04
N GLN A 68 13.47 -7.88 -8.90
CA GLN A 68 13.98 -8.68 -10.03
C GLN A 68 12.85 -9.21 -10.94
N SER A 69 11.71 -9.59 -10.36
CA SER A 69 10.55 -10.05 -11.14
C SER A 69 9.91 -8.95 -12.00
N THR A 70 10.03 -7.69 -11.55
CA THR A 70 9.47 -6.53 -12.26
C THR A 70 10.32 -6.15 -13.48
N GLU A 71 11.62 -6.46 -13.45
CA GLU A 71 12.56 -6.22 -14.57
C GLU A 71 12.46 -7.28 -15.68
N THR A 72 11.98 -8.49 -15.37
CA THR A 72 11.88 -9.59 -16.35
C THR A 72 10.64 -9.47 -17.25
N THR A 73 9.71 -8.56 -16.93
CA THR A 73 8.44 -8.37 -17.68
C THR A 73 8.52 -7.17 -18.66
N LYS A 74 9.72 -6.63 -18.93
CA LYS A 74 9.95 -5.58 -19.92
C LYS A 74 10.55 -6.13 -21.21
#